data_AF-A0A538MZW2-F1
#
_entry.id   AF-A0A538MZW2-F1
#
_cell.length_a   1.000
_cell.length_b   1.000
_cell.length_c   1.000
_cell.angle_alpha   90.00
_cell.angle_beta   90.00
_cell.angle_gamma   90.00
#
_symmetry.space_group_name_H-M   'P 1'
#
loop_
_entity.id
_entity.type
_entity.pdbx_description
1 polymer ?
#
loop_
_entity_poly.entity_id
_entity_poly.type
_entity_poly.pdbx_seq_one_letter_code
_entity_poly.pdbx_strand_id
1 'polypeptide(L)'
;MDRLPGRAAGQGRAGPGAGGAQRSDERQPLGHDCTDWKNPQTGINALARFYSDVAGQTGVRAVILELGINDIWISHDDANTIISEMQQIVTLAHEKSLKIFVCTLMPWNAFSADPTHGVVNYTPALDSIRLAVNSYLRTTSDFDGLIDFDVTMRDPTDPTKLKAAWDSGDHIHPNDAGNAAMAAAFPLDLLLHL
;
A
#
# COMPACT_ATOMS: atom_id res chain seq x y z
N MET A 1 40.58 -39.11 32.22
CA MET A 1 41.35 -38.39 31.18
C MET A 1 40.38 -38.03 30.07
N ASP A 2 39.91 -36.81 29.89
CA ASP A 2 39.93 -35.63 30.74
C ASP A 2 38.85 -34.66 30.25
N ARG A 3 38.50 -33.71 31.11
CA ARG A 3 37.36 -32.80 31.00
C ARG A 3 37.56 -31.66 29.98
N LEU A 4 36.41 -31.08 29.59
CA LEU A 4 36.19 -29.74 29.03
C LEU A 4 37.21 -28.67 29.47
N PRO A 5 37.42 -27.62 28.65
CA PRO A 5 37.60 -26.27 29.17
C PRO A 5 36.32 -25.44 28.95
N GLY A 6 35.86 -24.83 30.03
CA GLY A 6 34.86 -23.76 30.01
C GLY A 6 35.49 -22.36 30.02
N ARG A 7 34.58 -21.37 30.12
CA ARG A 7 34.73 -19.90 30.17
C ARG A 7 34.90 -19.20 28.81
N ALA A 8 34.27 -18.07 28.55
CA ALA A 8 33.80 -17.04 29.47
C ALA A 8 32.44 -16.43 29.06
N ALA A 9 31.66 -16.07 30.08
CA ALA A 9 30.55 -15.14 29.99
C ALA A 9 31.10 -13.73 29.70
N GLY A 10 30.64 -13.13 28.60
CA GLY A 10 30.79 -11.71 28.31
C GLY A 10 29.41 -11.10 28.18
N GLN A 11 28.95 -10.40 29.22
CA GLN A 11 27.78 -9.54 29.15
C GLN A 11 28.11 -8.33 28.27
N GLY A 12 27.67 -8.36 27.02
CA GLY A 12 27.61 -7.18 26.16
C GLY A 12 26.20 -6.60 26.22
N ARG A 13 26.02 -5.51 26.97
CA ARG A 13 24.82 -4.67 26.86
C ARG A 13 24.78 -4.07 25.46
N ALA A 14 23.77 -4.41 24.67
CA ALA A 14 23.35 -3.63 23.51
C ALA A 14 22.10 -2.81 23.91
N GLY A 15 22.12 -1.52 23.59
CA GLY A 15 21.15 -0.50 24.01
C GLY A 15 19.76 -0.65 23.40
N PRO A 16 18.85 0.28 23.72
CA PRO A 16 17.42 0.11 23.50
C PRO A 16 17.03 0.33 22.04
N GLY A 17 16.14 -0.53 21.55
CA GLY A 17 15.09 -0.14 20.61
C GLY A 17 15.49 0.06 19.15
N ALA A 18 15.84 -1.03 18.47
CA ALA A 18 15.46 -1.17 17.06
C ALA A 18 14.33 -2.20 17.00
N GLY A 19 13.10 -1.73 17.24
CA GLY A 19 11.91 -2.50 16.93
C GLY A 19 11.86 -2.68 15.42
N GLY A 20 12.37 -3.81 14.94
CA GLY A 20 12.14 -4.27 13.58
C GLY A 20 10.66 -4.61 13.46
N ALA A 21 9.85 -3.64 13.03
CA ALA A 21 8.55 -3.95 12.46
C ALA A 21 8.80 -4.80 11.19
N GLN A 22 8.19 -5.98 11.15
CA GLN A 22 8.29 -6.91 10.03
C GLN A 22 7.85 -6.23 8.73
N ARG A 23 8.70 -6.32 7.71
CA ARG A 23 8.41 -5.93 6.32
C ARG A 23 7.43 -6.95 5.67
N SER A 24 6.15 -6.91 6.03
CA SER A 24 5.11 -7.77 5.42
C SER A 24 3.83 -7.03 4.99
N ASP A 25 3.73 -5.73 5.22
CA ASP A 25 2.48 -4.98 4.96
C ASP A 25 2.41 -4.35 3.55
N GLU A 26 3.53 -4.28 2.82
CA GLU A 26 3.62 -3.60 1.51
C GLU A 26 2.99 -4.40 0.35
N ARG A 27 2.55 -5.65 0.57
CA ARG A 27 2.10 -6.57 -0.50
C ARG A 27 0.64 -7.01 -0.41
N GLN A 28 -0.15 -6.41 0.47
CA GLN A 28 -1.50 -6.87 0.78
C GLN A 28 -2.53 -6.22 -0.18
N PRO A 29 -3.36 -7.01 -0.89
CA PRO A 29 -4.49 -6.50 -1.66
C PRO A 29 -5.71 -6.31 -0.73
N LEU A 30 -6.83 -5.86 -1.28
CA LEU A 30 -8.05 -5.54 -0.54
C LEU A 30 -8.74 -6.79 0.00
N GLY A 31 -9.03 -7.76 -0.87
CA GLY A 31 -9.79 -8.98 -0.53
C GLY A 31 -9.00 -10.29 -0.52
N HIS A 32 -7.82 -10.36 -1.13
CA HIS A 32 -7.04 -11.62 -1.26
C HIS A 32 -5.87 -11.69 -0.29
N ASP A 33 -5.52 -12.87 0.21
CA ASP A 33 -4.46 -12.97 1.20
C ASP A 33 -3.46 -14.12 0.97
N CYS A 34 -2.55 -14.27 1.94
CA CYS A 34 -1.53 -15.30 1.93
C CYS A 34 -2.08 -16.73 1.79
N THR A 35 -3.36 -16.97 2.10
CA THR A 35 -4.02 -18.26 1.93
C THR A 35 -4.40 -18.50 0.47
N ASP A 36 -4.91 -17.48 -0.23
CA ASP A 36 -5.27 -17.55 -1.65
C ASP A 36 -4.03 -17.82 -2.52
N TRP A 37 -2.93 -17.13 -2.20
CA TRP A 37 -1.69 -17.23 -2.98
C TRP A 37 -0.71 -18.27 -2.46
N LYS A 38 -1.03 -18.93 -1.33
CA LYS A 38 -0.14 -19.87 -0.63
C LYS A 38 1.26 -19.27 -0.39
N ASN A 39 1.30 -17.97 -0.13
CA ASN A 39 2.53 -17.21 0.07
C ASN A 39 2.41 -16.42 1.37
N PRO A 40 2.99 -16.88 2.49
CA PRO A 40 2.89 -16.17 3.78
C PRO A 40 3.49 -14.76 3.75
N GLN A 41 4.31 -14.42 2.75
CA GLN A 41 4.95 -13.11 2.62
C GLN A 41 3.98 -12.01 2.17
N THR A 42 2.79 -12.36 1.71
CA THR A 42 1.79 -11.39 1.24
C THR A 42 0.79 -10.97 2.31
N GLY A 43 0.84 -11.54 3.51
CA GLY A 43 0.07 -11.10 4.67
C GLY A 43 -1.44 -11.37 4.60
N ILE A 44 -2.19 -10.80 5.55
CA ILE A 44 -3.66 -10.87 5.64
C ILE A 44 -4.26 -9.71 4.85
N ASN A 45 -5.36 -9.91 4.13
CA ASN A 45 -5.98 -8.85 3.32
C ASN A 45 -6.53 -7.69 4.16
N ALA A 46 -6.70 -6.54 3.50
CA ALA A 46 -7.14 -5.31 4.16
C ALA A 46 -8.53 -5.43 4.82
N LEU A 47 -9.50 -6.09 4.16
CA LEU A 47 -10.84 -6.30 4.71
C LEU A 47 -10.81 -7.11 6.02
N ALA A 48 -10.04 -8.19 6.05
CA ALA A 48 -9.92 -9.08 7.19
C ALA A 48 -9.21 -8.42 8.39
N ARG A 49 -8.23 -7.55 8.13
CA ARG A 49 -7.48 -6.84 9.20
C ARG A 49 -8.05 -5.47 9.55
N PHE A 50 -9.05 -4.95 8.83
CA PHE A 50 -9.59 -3.61 9.05
C PHE A 50 -9.99 -3.38 10.52
N TYR A 51 -10.61 -4.37 11.16
CA TYR A 51 -10.96 -4.25 12.57
C TYR A 51 -9.74 -4.28 13.49
N SER A 52 -8.83 -5.24 13.33
CA SER A 52 -7.67 -5.34 14.23
C SER A 52 -6.73 -4.14 14.10
N ASP A 53 -6.55 -3.62 12.90
CA ASP A 53 -5.49 -2.67 12.59
C ASP A 53 -5.99 -1.23 12.56
N VAL A 54 -7.29 -1.01 12.34
CA VAL A 54 -7.87 0.33 12.17
C VAL A 54 -9.02 0.55 13.14
N ALA A 55 -10.17 -0.09 12.92
CA ALA A 55 -11.40 0.25 13.65
C ALA A 55 -11.38 -0.13 15.14
N GLY A 56 -10.56 -1.11 15.54
CA GLY A 56 -10.37 -1.53 16.92
C GLY A 56 -9.31 -0.73 17.67
N GLN A 57 -8.56 0.14 16.98
CA GLN A 57 -7.50 0.94 17.59
C GLN A 57 -8.06 2.15 18.33
N THR A 58 -7.43 2.52 19.44
CA THR A 58 -7.89 3.64 20.26
C THR A 58 -7.56 4.99 19.64
N GLY A 59 -8.55 5.89 19.56
CA GLY A 59 -8.32 7.28 19.16
C GLY A 59 -8.30 7.53 17.66
N VAL A 60 -8.53 6.51 16.83
CA VAL A 60 -8.66 6.67 15.37
C VAL A 60 -9.89 7.54 15.07
N ARG A 61 -9.75 8.40 14.07
CA ARG A 61 -10.79 9.33 13.59
C ARG A 61 -10.97 9.26 12.08
N ALA A 62 -9.88 8.96 11.36
CA ALA A 62 -9.88 8.87 9.91
C ALA A 62 -9.06 7.68 9.43
N VAL A 63 -9.39 7.21 8.24
CA VAL A 63 -8.69 6.18 7.46
C VAL A 63 -8.25 6.80 6.14
N ILE A 64 -7.02 6.55 5.73
CA ILE A 64 -6.52 6.87 4.39
C ILE A 64 -6.34 5.52 3.67
N LEU A 65 -7.14 5.28 2.63
CA LEU A 65 -7.13 4.05 1.85
C LEU A 65 -6.26 4.24 0.59
N GLU A 66 -5.08 3.64 0.60
CA GLU A 66 -4.16 3.58 -0.55
C GLU A 66 -3.84 2.10 -0.86
N LEU A 67 -4.76 1.44 -1.56
CA LEU A 67 -4.69 0.01 -1.93
C LEU A 67 -5.33 -0.19 -3.30
N GLY A 68 -4.99 -1.28 -3.99
CA GLY A 68 -5.59 -1.64 -5.29
C GLY A 68 -4.59 -2.00 -6.40
N ILE A 69 -3.31 -1.63 -6.27
CA ILE A 69 -2.30 -2.01 -7.28
C ILE A 69 -2.06 -3.52 -7.25
N ASN A 70 -1.87 -4.11 -6.06
CA ASN A 70 -1.63 -5.55 -5.89
C ASN A 70 -2.81 -6.39 -6.39
N ASP A 71 -4.02 -5.89 -6.24
CA ASP A 71 -5.25 -6.51 -6.74
C ASP A 71 -5.21 -6.67 -8.27
N ILE A 72 -4.63 -5.69 -8.99
CA ILE A 72 -4.50 -5.75 -10.45
C ILE A 72 -3.46 -6.79 -10.89
N TRP A 73 -2.25 -6.77 -10.31
CA TRP A 73 -1.13 -7.53 -10.88
C TRP A 73 -0.79 -8.83 -10.15
N ILE A 74 -1.28 -9.01 -8.92
CA ILE A 74 -1.15 -10.25 -8.15
C ILE A 74 -2.48 -11.03 -8.15
N SER A 75 -3.60 -10.39 -7.76
CA SER A 75 -4.90 -11.09 -7.75
C SER A 75 -5.49 -11.27 -9.14
N HIS A 76 -5.13 -10.38 -10.08
CA HIS A 76 -5.75 -10.28 -11.40
C HIS A 76 -7.25 -9.93 -11.35
N ASP A 77 -7.63 -9.10 -10.38
CA ASP A 77 -8.99 -8.60 -10.25
C ASP A 77 -9.30 -7.58 -11.34
N ASP A 78 -10.57 -7.56 -11.76
CA ASP A 78 -11.09 -6.49 -12.60
C ASP A 78 -11.45 -5.24 -11.76
N ALA A 79 -11.73 -4.13 -12.45
CA ALA A 79 -12.02 -2.87 -11.78
C ALA A 79 -13.26 -2.95 -10.88
N ASN A 80 -14.27 -3.75 -11.23
CA ASN A 80 -15.50 -3.84 -10.45
C ASN A 80 -15.27 -4.59 -9.13
N THR A 81 -14.47 -5.66 -9.15
CA THR A 81 -14.06 -6.37 -7.92
C THR A 81 -13.33 -5.43 -6.98
N ILE A 82 -12.30 -4.72 -7.47
CA ILE A 82 -11.52 -3.76 -6.67
C ILE A 82 -12.42 -2.69 -6.07
N ILE A 83 -13.30 -2.09 -6.89
CA ILE A 83 -14.25 -1.07 -6.45
C ILE A 83 -15.19 -1.61 -5.37
N SER A 84 -15.73 -2.82 -5.56
CA SER A 84 -16.64 -3.43 -4.60
C SER A 84 -15.97 -3.70 -3.25
N GLU A 85 -14.70 -4.10 -3.24
CA GLU A 85 -13.94 -4.31 -2.02
C GLU A 85 -13.60 -3.00 -1.32
N MET A 86 -13.27 -1.94 -2.07
CA MET A 86 -13.13 -0.60 -1.49
C MET A 86 -14.44 -0.11 -0.85
N GLN A 87 -15.59 -0.34 -1.50
CA GLN A 87 -16.91 0.01 -0.95
C GLN A 87 -17.25 -0.75 0.34
N GLN A 88 -16.77 -2.00 0.47
CA GLN A 88 -16.88 -2.73 1.73
C GLN A 88 -16.07 -2.07 2.84
N ILE A 89 -14.84 -1.63 2.57
CA ILE A 89 -14.03 -0.88 3.55
C ILE A 89 -14.72 0.42 3.96
N VAL A 90 -15.30 1.16 3.00
CA VAL A 90 -16.09 2.37 3.29
C VAL A 90 -17.22 2.07 4.27
N THR A 91 -17.99 1.00 3.99
CA THR A 91 -19.10 0.57 4.85
C THR A 91 -18.61 0.29 6.27
N LEU A 92 -17.52 -0.48 6.41
CA LEU A 92 -16.92 -0.80 7.72
C LEU A 92 -16.40 0.45 8.46
N ALA A 93 -15.83 1.42 7.75
CA ALA A 93 -15.35 2.67 8.34
C ALA A 93 -16.52 3.51 8.87
N HIS A 94 -17.57 3.67 8.07
CA HIS A 94 -18.76 4.45 8.46
C HIS A 94 -19.55 3.81 9.60
N GLU A 95 -19.65 2.47 9.65
CA GLU A 95 -20.22 1.76 10.81
C GLU A 95 -19.50 2.04 12.13
N LYS A 96 -18.22 2.44 12.04
CA LYS A 96 -17.38 2.80 13.19
C LYS A 96 -17.25 4.31 13.39
N SER A 97 -18.06 5.09 12.66
CA SER A 97 -18.02 6.56 12.69
C SER A 97 -16.64 7.14 12.37
N LEU A 98 -15.86 6.44 11.55
CA LEU A 98 -14.58 6.92 11.04
C LEU A 98 -14.81 7.65 9.71
N LYS A 99 -14.06 8.74 9.49
CA LYS A 99 -13.92 9.32 8.15
C LYS A 99 -13.03 8.46 7.28
N ILE A 100 -13.32 8.34 6.00
CA ILE A 100 -12.48 7.58 5.06
C ILE A 100 -12.16 8.40 3.82
N PHE A 101 -10.87 8.57 3.58
CA PHE A 101 -10.32 9.24 2.40
C PHE A 101 -9.65 8.19 1.52
N VAL A 102 -9.73 8.35 0.21
CA VAL A 102 -9.13 7.41 -0.74
C VAL A 102 -8.04 8.06 -1.57
N CYS A 103 -6.98 7.31 -1.85
CA CYS A 103 -5.94 7.69 -2.77
C CYS A 103 -6.21 7.05 -4.13
N THR A 104 -6.01 7.80 -5.23
CA THR A 104 -5.96 7.19 -6.56
C THR A 104 -4.80 6.21 -6.66
N LEU A 105 -4.98 5.12 -7.41
CA LEU A 105 -3.92 4.16 -7.74
C LEU A 105 -2.79 4.84 -8.53
N MET A 106 -1.59 4.83 -7.96
CA MET A 106 -0.41 5.45 -8.54
C MET A 106 0.05 4.76 -9.85
N PRO A 107 0.81 5.47 -10.70
CA PRO A 107 1.39 4.88 -11.89
C PRO A 107 2.34 3.75 -11.52
N TRP A 108 2.30 2.69 -12.32
CA TRP A 108 3.26 1.60 -12.27
C TRP A 108 3.41 1.06 -13.69
N ASN A 109 4.65 0.85 -14.14
CA ASN A 109 4.89 0.34 -15.49
C ASN A 109 5.89 -0.82 -15.53
N ALA A 110 6.39 -1.25 -14.37
CA ALA A 110 7.23 -2.42 -14.19
C ALA A 110 7.30 -2.76 -12.70
N PHE A 111 7.73 -3.99 -12.41
CA PHE A 111 8.30 -4.36 -11.12
C PHE A 111 9.54 -5.21 -11.39
N SER A 112 10.72 -4.58 -11.40
CA SER A 112 12.06 -5.20 -11.40
C SER A 112 13.11 -4.22 -11.93
N ALA A 113 14.14 -3.96 -11.13
CA ALA A 113 15.40 -3.31 -11.54
C ALA A 113 16.39 -4.31 -12.21
N ASP A 114 15.97 -5.55 -12.47
CA ASP A 114 16.81 -6.64 -12.95
C ASP A 114 16.48 -7.04 -14.40
N PRO A 115 17.37 -6.77 -15.38
CA PRO A 115 17.18 -7.18 -16.76
C PRO A 115 17.28 -8.70 -16.99
N THR A 116 17.64 -9.50 -15.98
CA THR A 116 17.78 -10.97 -16.05
C THR A 116 16.57 -11.72 -15.47
N HIS A 117 15.84 -11.11 -14.54
CA HIS A 117 14.58 -11.62 -14.00
C HIS A 117 13.43 -10.80 -14.58
N GLY A 118 13.03 -11.19 -15.80
CA GLY A 118 12.17 -10.44 -16.71
C GLY A 118 11.07 -9.58 -16.07
N VAL A 119 10.81 -8.43 -16.71
CA VAL A 119 9.77 -7.45 -16.37
C VAL A 119 8.52 -8.15 -15.83
N VAL A 120 8.25 -7.99 -14.54
CA VAL A 120 7.01 -8.51 -13.97
C VAL A 120 5.85 -7.62 -14.43
N ASN A 121 4.91 -8.26 -15.13
CA ASN A 121 3.47 -8.03 -15.22
C ASN A 121 2.88 -6.66 -15.59
N TYR A 122 3.61 -5.68 -16.14
CA TYR A 122 2.91 -4.52 -16.75
C TYR A 122 2.37 -4.86 -18.14
N THR A 123 1.10 -4.53 -18.39
CA THR A 123 0.53 -4.47 -19.75
C THR A 123 -0.42 -3.27 -19.87
N PRO A 124 -0.64 -2.72 -21.08
CA PRO A 124 -1.67 -1.69 -21.27
C PRO A 124 -3.07 -2.12 -20.82
N ALA A 125 -3.37 -3.43 -20.87
CA ALA A 125 -4.64 -3.95 -20.37
C ALA A 125 -4.75 -3.82 -18.84
N LEU A 126 -3.68 -4.06 -18.09
CA LEU A 126 -3.68 -3.88 -16.64
C LEU A 126 -3.72 -2.39 -16.25
N ASP A 127 -3.04 -1.52 -17.01
CA ASP A 127 -3.18 -0.06 -16.82
C ASP A 127 -4.61 0.42 -17.09
N SER A 128 -5.32 -0.18 -18.05
CA SER A 128 -6.72 0.15 -18.29
C SER A 128 -7.64 -0.13 -17.09
N ILE A 129 -7.35 -1.18 -16.31
CA ILE A 129 -8.04 -1.48 -15.05
C ILE A 129 -7.75 -0.38 -14.02
N ARG A 130 -6.48 -0.01 -13.86
CA ARG A 130 -6.06 1.09 -12.98
C ARG A 130 -6.77 2.40 -13.31
N LEU A 131 -6.82 2.75 -14.59
CA LEU A 131 -7.49 3.96 -15.08
C LEU A 131 -9.00 3.92 -14.84
N ALA A 132 -9.64 2.75 -14.99
CA ALA A 132 -11.06 2.58 -14.69
C ALA A 132 -11.35 2.79 -13.19
N VAL A 133 -10.56 2.20 -12.30
CA VAL A 133 -10.66 2.43 -10.85
C VAL A 133 -10.46 3.91 -10.53
N ASN A 134 -9.40 4.54 -11.03
CA ASN A 134 -9.14 5.96 -10.80
C ASN A 134 -10.25 6.88 -11.35
N SER A 135 -10.89 6.51 -12.46
CA SER A 135 -12.05 7.26 -12.98
C SER A 135 -13.23 7.19 -12.02
N TYR A 136 -13.50 6.02 -11.46
CA TYR A 136 -14.53 5.86 -10.43
C TYR A 136 -14.19 6.67 -9.17
N LEU A 137 -12.95 6.56 -8.65
CA LEU A 137 -12.52 7.28 -7.45
C LEU A 137 -12.65 8.80 -7.58
N ARG A 138 -12.44 9.35 -8.78
CA ARG A 138 -12.58 10.78 -9.08
C ARG A 138 -14.01 11.28 -9.20
N THR A 139 -14.98 10.38 -9.36
CA THR A 139 -16.38 10.73 -9.68
C THR A 139 -17.38 10.28 -8.62
N THR A 140 -16.99 9.32 -7.78
CA THR A 140 -17.83 8.80 -6.70
C THR A 140 -17.97 9.77 -5.53
N SER A 141 -19.02 9.59 -4.74
CA SER A 141 -19.24 10.23 -3.45
C SER A 141 -19.22 9.23 -2.29
N ASP A 142 -18.72 8.02 -2.52
CA ASP A 142 -18.68 6.97 -1.49
C ASP A 142 -17.66 7.28 -0.37
N PHE A 143 -16.61 8.06 -0.69
CA PHE A 143 -15.57 8.47 0.26
C PHE A 143 -15.78 9.90 0.77
N ASP A 144 -15.26 10.19 1.96
CA ASP A 144 -15.30 11.53 2.57
C ASP A 144 -14.31 12.50 1.91
N GLY A 145 -13.42 12.02 1.04
CA GLY A 145 -12.54 12.83 0.21
C GLY A 145 -11.56 12.00 -0.61
N LEU A 146 -10.91 12.67 -1.58
CA LEU A 146 -9.99 12.07 -2.54
C LEU A 146 -8.61 12.73 -2.45
N ILE A 147 -7.56 11.91 -2.54
CA ILE A 147 -6.17 12.34 -2.65
C ILE A 147 -5.63 11.81 -4.00
N ASP A 148 -5.41 12.70 -4.97
CA ASP A 148 -5.01 12.32 -6.33
C ASP A 148 -3.48 12.15 -6.46
N PHE A 149 -2.98 11.05 -5.90
CA PHE A 149 -1.57 10.67 -6.03
C PHE A 149 -1.17 10.24 -7.45
N ASP A 150 -2.11 9.82 -8.31
CA ASP A 150 -1.82 9.55 -9.72
C ASP A 150 -1.32 10.82 -10.43
N VAL A 151 -2.07 11.92 -10.32
CA VAL A 151 -1.66 13.21 -10.89
C VAL A 151 -0.36 13.71 -10.25
N THR A 152 -0.24 13.55 -8.94
CA THR A 152 0.95 13.99 -8.18
C THR A 152 2.19 13.26 -8.67
N MET A 153 2.15 11.94 -8.78
CA MET A 153 3.33 11.09 -8.91
C MET A 153 3.71 10.78 -10.35
N ARG A 154 2.79 10.88 -11.32
CA ARG A 154 3.04 10.48 -12.72
C ARG A 154 4.07 11.32 -13.47
N ASP A 155 4.91 10.68 -14.26
CA ASP A 155 5.81 11.37 -15.18
C ASP A 155 4.97 12.12 -16.25
N PRO A 156 5.23 13.42 -16.49
CA PRO A 156 4.46 14.20 -17.45
C PRO A 156 4.66 13.77 -18.91
N THR A 157 5.77 13.09 -19.21
CA THR A 157 6.11 12.58 -20.54
C THR A 157 5.64 11.15 -20.76
N ASP A 158 5.46 10.38 -19.69
CA ASP A 158 4.91 9.03 -19.71
C ASP A 158 4.07 8.77 -18.44
N PRO A 159 2.76 9.07 -18.48
CA PRO A 159 1.87 8.96 -17.31
C PRO A 159 1.73 7.56 -16.70
N THR A 160 2.30 6.53 -17.33
CA THR A 160 2.34 5.16 -16.80
C THR A 160 3.44 4.98 -15.76
N LYS A 161 4.40 5.91 -15.67
CA LYS A 161 5.57 5.87 -14.78
C LYS A 161 5.45 6.83 -13.62
N LEU A 162 6.10 6.48 -12.50
CA LEU A 162 6.48 7.48 -11.51
C LEU A 162 7.47 8.47 -12.12
N LYS A 163 7.46 9.72 -11.63
CA LYS A 163 8.56 10.66 -11.91
C LYS A 163 9.88 10.03 -11.53
N ALA A 164 10.86 10.04 -12.44
CA ALA A 164 12.15 9.39 -12.22
C ALA A 164 12.87 9.81 -10.93
N ALA A 165 12.73 11.08 -10.51
CA ALA A 165 13.32 11.58 -9.27
C ALA A 165 12.69 11.00 -8.00
N TRP A 166 11.48 10.43 -8.11
CA TRP A 166 10.67 9.93 -7.00
C TRP A 166 10.52 8.40 -7.01
N ASP A 167 11.05 7.73 -8.03
CA ASP A 167 11.05 6.27 -8.15
C ASP A 167 12.16 5.67 -7.27
N SER A 168 11.86 4.60 -6.53
CA SER A 168 12.86 3.82 -5.78
C SER A 168 13.81 3.01 -6.67
N GLY A 169 13.47 2.88 -7.96
CA GLY A 169 14.15 2.07 -8.95
C GLY A 169 13.43 0.76 -9.25
N ASP A 170 12.36 0.43 -8.53
CA ASP A 170 11.53 -0.74 -8.81
C ASP A 170 10.31 -0.45 -9.67
N HIS A 171 10.04 0.84 -9.97
CA HIS A 171 8.95 1.31 -10.83
C HIS A 171 7.53 1.12 -10.26
N ILE A 172 7.40 0.86 -8.95
CA ILE A 172 6.14 0.85 -8.21
C ILE A 172 6.21 1.78 -7.00
N HIS A 173 7.28 1.68 -6.22
CA HIS A 173 7.36 2.33 -4.91
C HIS A 173 8.07 3.68 -5.00
N PRO A 174 7.52 4.71 -4.34
CA PRO A 174 8.22 5.97 -4.16
C PRO A 174 9.50 5.80 -3.32
N ASN A 175 10.55 6.53 -3.68
CA ASN A 175 11.70 6.75 -2.80
C ASN A 175 11.39 7.82 -1.73
N ASP A 176 12.35 8.14 -0.86
CA ASP A 176 12.18 9.15 0.20
C ASP A 176 11.70 10.52 -0.32
N ALA A 177 12.21 10.97 -1.48
CA ALA A 177 11.77 12.23 -2.09
C ALA A 177 10.35 12.13 -2.63
N GLY A 178 9.96 10.97 -3.16
CA GLY A 178 8.59 10.67 -3.57
C GLY A 178 7.61 10.66 -2.40
N ASN A 179 7.97 9.99 -1.30
CA ASN A 179 7.17 9.99 -0.07
C ASN A 179 7.01 11.40 0.51
N ALA A 180 8.07 12.22 0.48
CA ALA A 180 8.00 13.62 0.88
C ALA A 180 7.07 14.44 -0.03
N ALA A 181 7.07 14.18 -1.35
CA ALA A 181 6.17 14.82 -2.30
C ALA A 181 4.70 14.43 -2.08
N MET A 182 4.42 13.15 -1.80
CA MET A 182 3.07 12.67 -1.43
C MET A 182 2.57 13.36 -0.17
N ALA A 183 3.41 13.44 0.88
CA ALA A 183 3.07 14.13 2.12
C ALA A 183 2.79 15.63 1.89
N ALA A 184 3.57 16.29 1.03
CA ALA A 184 3.37 17.70 0.68
C ALA A 184 2.11 17.95 -0.17
N ALA A 185 1.69 16.96 -0.97
CA ALA A 185 0.47 17.03 -1.78
C ALA A 185 -0.80 16.70 -0.98
N PHE A 186 -0.65 16.17 0.24
CA PHE A 186 -1.79 15.79 1.06
C PHE A 186 -2.61 17.03 1.50
N PRO A 187 -3.92 17.09 1.22
CA PRO A 187 -4.80 18.16 1.65
C PRO A 187 -5.09 18.05 3.16
N LEU A 188 -4.29 18.75 3.98
CA LEU A 188 -4.37 18.66 5.45
C LEU A 188 -5.72 19.12 6.03
N ASP A 189 -6.45 19.97 5.33
CA ASP A 189 -7.80 20.40 5.69
C ASP A 189 -8.79 19.23 5.84
N LEU A 190 -8.58 18.12 5.12
CA LEU A 190 -9.34 16.89 5.31
C LEU A 190 -9.24 16.33 6.74
N LEU A 191 -8.10 16.55 7.42
CA LEU A 191 -7.84 16.01 8.76
C LEU A 191 -8.08 17.04 9.88
N LEU A 192 -8.06 18.33 9.58
CA LEU A 192 -8.21 19.40 10.58
C LEU A 192 -9.67 19.64 11.02
N HIS A 193 -10.63 18.98 10.37
CA HIS A 193 -12.07 19.14 10.60
C HIS A 193 -12.79 17.82 10.98
N LEU A 194 -12.04 16.84 11.50
CA LEU A 194 -12.55 15.55 11.98
C LEU A 194 -13.28 15.65 13.33
#